data_AF-A0A8I2J5S8-F1
#
_entry.id   AF-A0A8I2J5S8-F1
#
_cell.length_a   1.000
_cell.length_b   1.000
_cell.length_c   1.000
_cell.angle_alpha   90.00
_cell.angle_beta   90.00
_cell.angle_gamma   90.00
#
_symmetry.space_group_name_H-M   'P 1'
#
loop_
_entity.id
_entity.type
_entity.pdbx_description
1 polymer ?
#
loop_
_entity_poly.entity_id
_entity_poly.type
_entity_poly.pdbx_seq_one_letter_code
_entity_poly.pdbx_strand_id
1 'polypeptide(L)'
;MPVPRLSPGDRVRVTISATAVRSGPGYLELSPRTYIEFESEDDLDVEVIAGLFRCGDVVTDGSRTLLRTVVVRDSGTEAYWTAADGSVVRDDEVRPEALRLLLRIA
;
A
#
# COMPACT_ATOMS: atom_id res chain seq x y z
N MET A 1 5.64 18.89 11.42
CA MET A 1 6.64 18.84 12.51
C MET A 1 8.00 19.20 11.92
N PRO A 2 8.83 20.03 12.58
CA PRO A 2 10.17 20.34 12.10
C PRO A 2 11.03 19.08 12.11
N VAL A 3 11.94 18.96 11.14
CA VAL A 3 12.92 17.88 11.09
C VAL A 3 13.85 18.03 12.31
N PRO A 4 13.99 17.00 13.17
CA PRO A 4 14.90 17.06 14.30
C PRO A 4 16.34 17.28 13.82
N ARG A 5 17.12 18.06 14.57
CA ARG A 5 18.56 18.20 14.29
C ARG A 5 19.24 16.89 14.61
N LEU A 6 19.80 16.26 13.58
CA LEU A 6 20.58 15.03 13.71
C LEU A 6 22.06 15.38 13.93
N SER A 7 22.72 14.63 14.81
CA SER A 7 24.16 14.70 15.05
C SER A 7 24.85 13.45 14.48
N PRO A 8 26.12 13.55 14.06
CA PRO A 8 26.90 12.36 13.68
C PRO A 8 26.91 11.32 14.81
N GLY A 9 26.53 10.09 14.49
CA GLY A 9 26.47 8.97 15.44
C GLY A 9 25.08 8.73 16.07
N ASP A 10 24.09 9.59 15.81
CA ASP A 10 22.72 9.36 16.27
C ASP A 10 22.13 8.09 15.64
N ARG A 11 21.48 7.26 16.46
CA ARG A 11 20.67 6.14 15.98
C ARG A 11 19.30 6.66 15.57
N VAL A 12 18.97 6.51 14.29
CA VAL A 12 17.69 6.96 13.73
C VAL A 12 16.91 5.79 13.14
N ARG A 13 15.58 5.88 13.18
CA ARG A 13 14.67 5.07 12.36
C ARG A 13 13.96 6.01 11.41
N VAL A 14 14.07 5.75 10.10
CA VAL A 14 13.42 6.54 9.06
C VAL A 14 12.28 5.71 8.48
N THR A 15 11.08 6.28 8.44
CA THR A 15 9.90 5.65 7.82
C THR A 15 9.48 6.50 6.63
N ILE A 16 9.38 5.88 5.45
CA ILE A 16 9.08 6.54 4.19
C ILE A 16 7.89 5.84 3.56
N SER A 17 6.78 6.55 3.38
CA SER A 17 5.62 6.06 2.61
C SER A 17 5.69 6.63 1.20
N ALA A 18 6.02 5.80 0.22
CA ALA A 18 6.22 6.21 -1.17
C ALA A 18 5.95 5.06 -2.16
N THR A 19 5.86 5.41 -3.44
CA THR A 19 5.77 4.41 -4.53
C THR A 19 7.16 4.07 -5.03
N ALA A 20 7.50 2.78 -5.08
CA ALA A 20 8.74 2.32 -5.70
C ALA A 20 8.73 2.56 -7.22
N VAL A 21 9.78 3.18 -7.72
CA VAL A 21 9.97 3.50 -9.16
C VAL A 21 10.90 2.47 -9.79
N ARG A 22 12.07 2.24 -9.17
CA ARG A 22 13.09 1.27 -9.61
C ARG A 22 13.79 0.68 -8.40
N SER A 23 14.26 -0.56 -8.53
CA SER A 23 15.12 -1.22 -7.55
C SER A 23 16.20 -2.04 -8.26
N GLY A 24 17.24 -2.37 -7.52
CA GLY A 24 18.30 -3.27 -7.94
C GLY A 24 19.31 -3.50 -6.81
N PRO A 25 20.36 -4.29 -7.05
CA PRO A 25 21.38 -4.54 -6.05
C PRO A 25 21.99 -3.22 -5.56
N GLY A 26 21.83 -2.95 -4.26
CA GLY A 26 22.38 -1.77 -3.58
C GLY A 26 21.62 -0.46 -3.77
N TYR A 27 20.43 -0.47 -4.41
CA TYR A 27 19.64 0.77 -4.53
C TYR A 27 18.11 0.58 -4.56
N LEU A 28 17.41 1.60 -4.08
CA LEU A 28 15.96 1.77 -4.17
C LEU A 28 15.60 3.22 -4.54
N GLU A 29 14.86 3.39 -5.64
CA GLU A 29 14.35 4.67 -6.12
C GLU A 29 12.83 4.78 -5.83
N LEU A 30 12.43 5.86 -5.16
CA LEU A 30 11.07 6.12 -4.69
C LEU A 30 10.55 7.48 -5.22
N SER A 31 9.27 7.52 -5.58
CA SER A 31 8.58 8.74 -6.01
C SER A 31 8.24 9.66 -4.82
N PRO A 32 8.35 11.00 -4.94
CA PRO A 32 8.69 11.72 -6.16
C PRO A 32 10.19 11.89 -6.44
N ARG A 33 11.09 11.87 -5.44
CA ARG A 33 12.55 12.07 -5.63
C ARG A 33 13.39 11.55 -4.44
N THR A 34 13.14 10.33 -3.99
CA THR A 34 13.94 9.73 -2.90
C THR A 34 14.76 8.58 -3.44
N TYR A 35 16.05 8.58 -3.15
CA TYR A 35 16.99 7.54 -3.59
C TYR A 35 17.76 7.05 -2.38
N ILE A 36 17.77 5.72 -2.20
CA ILE A 36 18.39 5.05 -1.07
C ILE A 36 19.46 4.12 -1.65
N GLU A 37 20.72 4.33 -1.23
CA GLU A 37 21.83 3.42 -1.50
C GLU A 37 22.12 2.61 -0.24
N PHE A 38 22.41 1.33 -0.41
CA PHE A 38 22.73 0.41 0.70
C PHE A 38 23.76 -0.63 0.24
N GLU A 39 24.56 -1.16 1.17
CA GLU A 39 25.59 -2.14 0.85
C GLU A 39 25.03 -3.57 0.84
N SER A 40 24.13 -3.87 1.78
CA SER A 40 23.42 -5.15 1.88
C SER A 40 21.90 -4.95 1.89
N GLU A 41 21.16 -5.92 1.35
CA GLU A 41 19.69 -5.96 1.48
C GLU A 41 19.25 -6.08 2.96
N ASP A 42 20.11 -6.61 3.83
CA ASP A 42 19.86 -6.69 5.28
C ASP A 42 19.92 -5.31 5.98
N ASP A 43 20.49 -4.29 5.33
CA ASP A 43 20.58 -2.93 5.87
C ASP A 43 19.25 -2.17 5.72
N LEU A 44 18.31 -2.70 4.94
CA LEU A 44 17.06 -2.05 4.59
C LEU A 44 15.86 -2.96 4.92
N ASP A 45 15.05 -2.52 5.87
CA ASP A 45 13.74 -3.12 6.12
C ASP A 45 12.69 -2.47 5.19
N VAL A 46 12.18 -3.24 4.23
CA VAL A 46 11.16 -2.79 3.26
C VAL A 46 9.85 -3.52 3.50
N GLU A 47 8.87 -2.80 4.02
CA GLU A 47 7.48 -3.25 4.02
C GLU A 47 6.80 -2.82 2.71
N VAL A 48 6.47 -3.78 1.85
CA VAL A 48 5.67 -3.51 0.66
C VAL A 48 4.20 -3.40 1.07
N ILE A 49 3.73 -2.17 1.20
CA ILE A 49 2.30 -1.90 1.39
C ILE A 49 1.60 -2.22 0.06
N ALA A 50 0.71 -3.21 0.08
CA ALA A 50 -0.11 -3.53 -1.09
C ALA A 50 -0.88 -2.26 -1.49
N GLY A 51 -0.63 -1.77 -2.72
CA GLY A 51 -1.19 -0.51 -3.19
C GLY A 51 -2.72 -0.46 -3.09
N LEU A 52 -3.27 0.75 -2.97
CA LEU A 52 -4.71 1.03 -2.91
C LEU A 52 -5.47 0.15 -3.91
N PHE A 53 -6.40 -0.65 -3.40
CA PHE A 53 -7.26 -1.48 -4.25
C PHE A 53 -7.99 -0.60 -5.27
N ARG A 54 -8.18 -1.12 -6.48
CA ARG A 54 -8.86 -0.40 -7.57
C ARG A 54 -10.28 -0.91 -7.78
N CYS A 55 -11.13 -0.10 -8.40
CA CYS A 55 -12.42 -0.60 -8.85
C CYS A 55 -12.20 -1.83 -9.75
N GLY A 56 -12.93 -2.91 -9.51
CA GLY A 56 -12.76 -4.17 -10.22
C GLY A 56 -11.71 -5.12 -9.64
N ASP A 57 -10.85 -4.69 -8.71
CA ASP A 57 -9.95 -5.62 -8.03
C ASP A 57 -10.76 -6.71 -7.32
N VAL A 58 -10.32 -7.96 -7.45
CA VAL A 58 -10.90 -9.12 -6.78
C VAL A 58 -9.94 -9.54 -5.68
N VAL A 59 -10.43 -9.63 -4.45
CA VAL A 59 -9.66 -10.03 -3.27
C VAL A 59 -10.31 -11.23 -2.59
N THR A 60 -9.63 -11.79 -1.59
CA THR A 60 -10.22 -12.68 -0.60
C THR A 60 -9.90 -12.21 0.81
N ASP A 61 -10.88 -12.31 1.70
CA ASP A 61 -10.72 -12.08 3.15
C ASP A 61 -10.36 -13.38 3.92
N GLY A 62 -10.01 -14.46 3.20
CA GLY A 62 -9.76 -15.79 3.76
C GLY A 62 -11.02 -16.65 3.89
N SER A 63 -12.21 -16.08 3.77
CA SER A 63 -13.49 -16.80 3.81
C SER A 63 -14.23 -16.75 2.47
N ARG A 64 -14.17 -15.62 1.77
CA ARG A 64 -14.94 -15.35 0.55
C ARG A 64 -14.09 -14.59 -0.45
N THR A 65 -14.53 -14.63 -1.71
CA THR A 65 -14.02 -13.77 -2.77
C THR A 65 -14.88 -12.51 -2.85
N LEU A 66 -14.22 -11.36 -2.92
CA LEU A 66 -14.85 -10.04 -2.90
C LEU A 66 -14.41 -9.25 -4.14
N LEU A 67 -15.37 -8.58 -4.79
CA LEU A 67 -15.13 -7.65 -5.90
C LEU A 67 -15.21 -6.22 -5.38
N ARG A 68 -14.22 -5.38 -5.67
CA ARG A 68 -14.27 -3.96 -5.33
C ARG A 68 -15.15 -3.21 -6.31
N THR A 69 -16.08 -2.44 -5.78
CA THR A 69 -16.90 -1.48 -6.54
C THR A 69 -16.64 -0.08 -6.00
N VAL A 70 -16.40 0.88 -6.88
CA VAL A 70 -16.26 2.31 -6.52
C VAL A 70 -17.44 3.06 -7.11
N VAL A 71 -18.15 3.81 -6.28
CA VAL A 71 -19.32 4.60 -6.67
C VAL A 71 -19.00 6.07 -6.44
N VAL A 72 -19.04 6.85 -7.51
CA VAL A 72 -18.89 8.31 -7.47
C VAL A 72 -20.29 8.93 -7.44
N ARG A 73 -20.57 9.76 -6.43
CA ARG A 73 -21.81 10.53 -6.27
C ARG A 73 -21.49 12.00 -6.02
N ASP A 74 -22.51 12.86 -6.12
CA ASP A 74 -22.34 14.31 -5.87
C ASP A 74 -21.81 14.62 -4.46
N SER A 75 -22.05 13.72 -3.50
CA SER A 75 -21.59 13.82 -2.11
C SER A 75 -20.18 13.29 -1.86
N GLY A 76 -19.53 12.69 -2.86
CA GLY A 76 -18.19 12.12 -2.73
C GLY A 76 -18.02 10.77 -3.44
N THR A 77 -16.84 10.17 -3.25
CA THR A 77 -16.51 8.84 -3.76
C THR A 77 -16.54 7.84 -2.62
N GLU A 78 -17.26 6.74 -2.81
CA GLU A 78 -17.34 5.63 -1.85
C GLU A 78 -16.90 4.33 -2.51
N ALA A 79 -16.28 3.45 -1.74
CA ALA A 79 -15.89 2.13 -2.19
C ALA A 79 -16.54 1.04 -1.33
N TYR A 80 -16.80 -0.09 -1.97
CA TYR A 80 -17.53 -1.22 -1.43
C TYR A 80 -16.89 -2.53 -1.91
N TRP A 81 -16.97 -3.55 -1.07
CA TRP A 81 -16.59 -4.92 -1.37
C TRP A 81 -17.84 -5.79 -1.47
N THR A 82 -18.03 -6.44 -2.60
CA THR A 82 -19.22 -7.27 -2.86
C THR A 82 -18.82 -8.74 -2.95
N ALA A 83 -19.43 -9.58 -2.12
CA ALA A 83 -19.28 -11.04 -2.20
C ALA A 83 -20.25 -11.65 -3.22
N ALA A 84 -19.99 -12.88 -3.66
CA ALA A 84 -20.86 -13.60 -4.60
C ALA A 84 -22.28 -13.88 -4.07
N ASP A 85 -22.44 -13.91 -2.75
CA ASP A 85 -23.74 -14.06 -2.07
C ASP A 85 -24.56 -12.75 -2.02
N GLY A 86 -24.02 -11.65 -2.55
CA GLY A 86 -24.64 -10.33 -2.56
C GLY A 86 -24.36 -9.49 -1.31
N SER A 87 -23.60 -10.00 -0.34
CA SER A 87 -23.18 -9.22 0.82
C SER A 87 -22.30 -8.05 0.40
N VAL A 88 -22.53 -6.88 0.98
CA VAL A 88 -21.76 -5.66 0.73
C VAL A 88 -21.10 -5.21 2.02
N VAL A 89 -19.78 -5.01 1.96
CA VAL A 89 -18.98 -4.46 3.05
C VAL A 89 -18.46 -3.10 2.61
N ARG A 90 -18.57 -2.08 3.47
CA ARG A 90 -17.99 -0.77 3.18
C ARG A 90 -16.47 -0.89 3.17
N ASP A 91 -15.84 -0.25 2.19
CA ASP A 91 -14.39 -0.17 2.12
C ASP A 91 -13.88 0.96 3.03
N ASP A 92 -13.97 0.73 4.34
CA ASP A 92 -13.51 1.66 5.40
C ASP A 92 -12.27 1.16 6.15
N GLU A 93 -11.45 0.34 5.49
CA GLU A 93 -10.06 0.07 5.87
C GLU A 93 -9.84 -0.57 7.26
N VAL A 94 -10.64 -1.56 7.68
CA VAL A 94 -10.35 -2.29 8.93
C VAL A 94 -9.12 -3.22 8.82
N ARG A 95 -8.43 -3.23 7.67
CA ARG A 95 -7.03 -3.63 7.40
C ARG A 95 -6.91 -4.15 5.96
N PRO A 96 -6.65 -3.29 4.98
CA PRO A 96 -6.34 -3.70 3.60
C PRO A 96 -5.30 -4.82 3.51
N GLU A 97 -4.36 -4.87 4.46
CA GLU A 97 -3.35 -5.92 4.60
C GLU A 97 -3.92 -7.31 4.96
N ALA A 98 -5.14 -7.39 5.50
CA ALA A 98 -5.82 -8.65 5.73
C ALA A 98 -6.49 -9.21 4.46
N LEU A 99 -6.58 -8.39 3.39
CA LEU A 99 -7.17 -8.78 2.12
C LEU A 99 -6.08 -9.23 1.14
N ARG A 100 -6.25 -10.42 0.58
CA ARG A 100 -5.34 -10.96 -0.43
C ARG A 100 -5.89 -10.70 -1.84
N LEU A 101 -5.17 -9.92 -2.64
CA LEU A 101 -5.50 -9.70 -4.05
C LEU A 101 -5.42 -11.03 -4.84
N LEU A 102 -6.49 -11.35 -5.55
CA LEU A 102 -6.61 -12.53 -6.42
C LEU A 102 -6.51 -12.16 -7.89
N LEU A 103 -7.15 -11.06 -8.29
CA LEU A 103 -7.12 -10.55 -9.66
C LEU A 103 -7.12 -9.03 -9.66
N ARG A 104 -6.22 -8.45 -10.46
CA ARG A 104 -6.22 -7.03 -10.77
C ARG A 104 -6.81 -6.82 -12.16
N ILE A 105 -7.84 -6.00 -12.25
CA ILE A 105 -8.36 -5.56 -13.55
C ILE A 105 -7.51 -4.36 -14.00
N ALA A 106 -6.98 -4.45 -15.22
CA ALA A 106 -6.11 -3.42 -15.82
C ALA A 106 -6.90 -2.18 -16.25
#